data_AF-Q4T4P8-F1
#
_entry.id   AF-Q4T4P8-F1
#
_cell.length_a   1.000
_cell.length_b   1.000
_cell.length_c   1.000
_cell.angle_alpha   90.00
_cell.angle_beta   90.00
_cell.angle_gamma   90.00
#
_symmetry.space_group_name_H-M   'P 1'
#
loop_
_entity.id
_entity.type
_entity.pdbx_description
1 polymer ?
#
loop_
_entity_poly.entity_id
_entity_poly.type
_entity_poly.pdbx_seq_one_letter_code
_entity_poly.pdbx_strand_id
1 'polypeptide(L)'
;MTFPVDLLADVSQEQLEKSAHEYMNTLLYSNPDAPERLTLPDSTQVTISVSNVGFTPLYGQSDKRRVLARFSPSNTMVAMALYLLDRWWTVEDILRTADPARRGLLPVDTVGERIVLYVLNRYIYREKERSSEETPFLCHEEKDHAKILWDDGEAVGFYSVKPAGSLYNPFSSGTYQLPVMDSIFVRKGHRGKGSGLLMLKDFVLSFPGDSLGLKYPLSQSMYQVCKKYLHQYPESTDLLWEVKRTGGPHQRTNIASKIQ
;
A
#
# COMPACT_ATOMS: atom_id res chain seq x y z
N MET A 1 15.07 -18.83 0.35
CA MET A 1 15.45 -17.70 -0.52
C MET A 1 15.06 -16.43 0.22
N THR A 2 15.93 -15.44 0.33
CA THR A 2 15.62 -14.15 0.98
C THR A 2 14.91 -13.22 0.00
N PHE A 3 13.92 -12.44 0.48
CA PHE A 3 13.15 -11.52 -0.34
C PHE A 3 13.46 -10.06 -0.01
N PRO A 4 13.03 -9.08 -0.83
CA PRO A 4 13.37 -7.67 -0.64
C PRO A 4 13.10 -7.15 0.77
N VAL A 5 11.91 -7.42 1.32
CA VAL A 5 11.54 -6.94 2.66
C VAL A 5 12.48 -7.46 3.76
N ASP A 6 13.06 -8.65 3.58
CA ASP A 6 14.00 -9.26 4.53
C ASP A 6 15.38 -8.61 4.45
N LEU A 7 15.79 -8.17 3.25
CA LEU A 7 17.09 -7.56 2.98
C LEU A 7 17.12 -6.05 3.30
N LEU A 8 15.97 -5.40 3.29
CA LEU A 8 15.83 -3.95 3.39
C LEU A 8 15.56 -3.43 4.81
N ALA A 9 15.61 -4.31 5.83
CA ALA A 9 15.30 -3.94 7.20
C ALA A 9 16.16 -2.78 7.73
N ASP A 10 17.46 -2.80 7.42
CA ASP A 10 18.45 -1.81 7.89
C ASP A 10 18.96 -0.88 6.76
N VAL A 11 18.24 -0.84 5.63
CA VAL A 11 18.66 -0.07 4.45
C VAL A 11 17.93 1.27 4.40
N SER A 12 18.68 2.34 4.14
CA SER A 12 18.11 3.67 4.00
C SER A 12 17.57 3.91 2.58
N GLN A 13 16.58 4.79 2.46
CA GLN A 13 16.05 5.19 1.16
C GLN A 13 17.12 5.85 0.26
N GLU A 14 18.06 6.59 0.84
CA GLU A 14 19.18 7.21 0.10
C GLU A 14 20.11 6.16 -0.50
N GLN A 15 20.36 5.05 0.20
CA GLN A 15 21.19 3.96 -0.31
C GLN A 15 20.54 3.31 -1.53
N LEU A 16 19.23 3.05 -1.46
CA LEU A 16 18.45 2.53 -2.60
C LEU A 16 18.47 3.49 -3.78
N GLU A 17 18.25 4.77 -3.54
CA GLU A 17 18.27 5.78 -4.60
C GLU A 17 19.65 5.89 -5.22
N LYS A 18 20.72 5.88 -4.42
CA LYS A 18 22.10 5.91 -4.94
C LYS A 18 22.37 4.74 -5.87
N SER A 19 22.12 3.50 -5.42
CA SER A 19 22.27 2.28 -6.22
C SER A 19 21.45 2.35 -7.52
N ALA A 20 20.21 2.85 -7.43
CA ALA A 20 19.35 3.03 -8.61
C ALA A 20 19.89 4.06 -9.61
N HIS A 21 20.45 5.18 -9.17
CA HIS A 21 21.06 6.17 -10.06
C HIS A 21 22.34 5.63 -10.71
N GLU A 22 23.18 4.93 -9.95
CA GLU A 22 24.38 4.26 -10.47
C GLU A 22 24.01 3.25 -11.56
N TYR A 23 23.03 2.39 -11.30
CA TYR A 23 22.52 1.44 -12.29
C TYR A 23 21.93 2.12 -13.52
N MET A 24 21.10 3.16 -13.35
CA MET A 24 20.53 3.88 -14.49
C MET A 24 21.61 4.51 -15.36
N ASN A 25 22.68 5.05 -14.76
CA ASN A 25 23.84 5.55 -15.50
C ASN A 25 24.53 4.43 -16.28
N THR A 26 24.75 3.26 -15.68
CA THR A 26 25.30 2.10 -16.38
C THR A 26 24.41 1.66 -17.55
N LEU A 27 23.09 1.67 -17.35
CA LEU A 27 22.12 1.28 -18.38
C LEU A 27 22.16 2.21 -19.60
N LEU A 28 22.40 3.52 -19.41
CA LEU A 28 22.54 4.49 -20.52
C LEU A 28 23.70 4.17 -21.47
N TYR A 29 24.75 3.52 -20.97
CA TYR A 29 25.94 3.14 -21.75
C TYR A 29 25.98 1.63 -22.06
N SER A 30 24.90 0.90 -21.77
CA SER A 30 24.82 -0.54 -22.00
C SER A 30 24.78 -0.89 -23.50
N ASN A 31 25.32 -2.05 -23.86
CA ASN A 31 25.33 -2.53 -25.25
C ASN A 31 23.90 -2.90 -25.71
N PRO A 32 23.33 -2.21 -26.72
CA PRO A 32 21.99 -2.53 -27.23
C PRO A 32 21.85 -3.95 -27.80
N ASP A 33 22.95 -4.54 -28.28
CA ASP A 33 22.97 -5.88 -28.90
C ASP A 33 23.00 -7.01 -27.87
N ALA A 34 23.23 -6.70 -26.59
CA ALA A 34 23.27 -7.66 -25.49
C ALA A 34 22.49 -7.15 -24.27
N PRO A 35 21.14 -7.03 -24.38
CA PRO A 35 20.32 -6.45 -23.32
C PRO A 35 20.26 -7.36 -22.10
N GLU A 36 20.30 -6.75 -20.91
CA GLU A 36 19.97 -7.43 -19.65
C GLU A 36 18.53 -7.94 -19.69
N ARG A 37 18.28 -9.09 -19.05
CA ARG A 37 16.98 -9.75 -19.05
C ARG A 37 16.54 -10.06 -17.63
N LEU A 38 15.28 -9.75 -17.35
CA LEU A 38 14.58 -10.20 -16.15
C LEU A 38 13.72 -11.40 -16.51
N THR A 39 13.67 -12.41 -15.63
CA THR A 39 12.75 -13.54 -15.77
C THR A 39 11.55 -13.30 -14.86
N LEU A 40 10.35 -13.32 -15.45
CA LEU A 40 9.09 -13.18 -14.73
C LEU A 40 8.64 -14.53 -14.12
N PRO A 41 7.68 -14.53 -13.19
CA PRO A 41 7.21 -15.78 -12.55
C PRO A 41 6.63 -16.82 -13.51
N ASP A 42 6.10 -16.39 -14.66
CA ASP A 42 5.60 -17.25 -15.74
C ASP A 42 6.71 -17.77 -16.67
N SER A 43 7.99 -17.60 -16.27
CA SER A 43 9.19 -17.89 -17.06
C SER A 43 9.36 -17.03 -18.32
N THR A 44 8.53 -16.01 -18.52
CA THR A 44 8.71 -15.06 -19.61
C THR A 44 9.95 -14.22 -19.34
N GLN A 45 10.89 -14.21 -20.30
CA GLN A 45 12.02 -13.30 -20.25
C GLN A 45 11.66 -11.97 -20.88
N VAL A 46 12.04 -10.91 -20.19
CA VAL A 46 11.78 -9.55 -20.61
C VAL A 46 13.04 -8.72 -20.55
N THR A 47 13.24 -7.88 -21.55
CA THR A 47 14.43 -7.03 -21.64
C THR A 47 14.33 -5.85 -20.69
N ILE A 48 15.49 -5.42 -20.20
CA ILE A 48 15.67 -4.18 -19.46
C ILE A 48 16.42 -3.21 -20.38
N SER A 49 15.84 -2.03 -20.58
CA SER A 49 16.40 -1.00 -21.45
C SER A 49 16.00 0.39 -20.97
N VAL A 50 16.75 1.40 -21.42
CA VAL A 50 16.47 2.81 -21.12
C VAL A 50 15.04 3.25 -21.51
N SER A 51 14.41 2.57 -22.46
CA SER A 51 13.04 2.85 -22.91
C SER A 51 11.94 2.29 -22.02
N ASN A 52 12.26 1.33 -21.14
CA ASN A 52 11.30 0.69 -20.25
C ASN A 52 11.65 0.82 -18.76
N VAL A 53 12.72 1.53 -18.43
CA VAL A 53 13.15 1.82 -17.06
C VAL A 53 12.97 3.29 -16.75
N GLY A 54 12.50 3.60 -15.55
CA GLY A 54 12.42 4.98 -15.08
C GLY A 54 12.11 5.10 -13.59
N PHE A 55 12.39 6.26 -13.03
CA PHE A 55 12.09 6.56 -11.64
C PHE A 55 10.60 6.81 -11.43
N THR A 56 10.03 6.23 -10.38
CA THR A 56 8.65 6.46 -9.95
C THR A 56 8.62 6.90 -8.48
N PRO A 57 7.74 7.86 -8.11
CA PRO A 57 7.55 8.24 -6.72
C PRO A 57 7.13 7.06 -5.84
N LEU A 58 7.78 6.90 -4.69
CA LEU A 58 7.38 5.89 -3.70
C LEU A 58 6.15 6.36 -2.90
N TYR A 59 6.03 7.68 -2.64
CA TYR A 59 5.04 8.26 -1.74
C TYR A 59 4.02 9.16 -2.48
N GLY A 60 3.35 8.60 -3.48
CA GLY A 60 2.25 9.28 -4.18
C GLY A 60 2.71 10.53 -4.93
N GLN A 61 2.29 11.71 -4.44
CA GLN A 61 2.59 13.00 -5.09
C GLN A 61 3.96 13.58 -4.69
N SER A 62 4.64 12.99 -3.70
CA SER A 62 5.98 13.43 -3.30
C SER A 62 7.03 12.87 -4.25
N ASP A 63 7.73 13.74 -4.97
CA ASP A 63 8.87 13.39 -5.83
C ASP A 63 10.20 13.27 -5.08
N LYS A 64 10.20 13.57 -3.77
CA LYS A 64 11.40 13.55 -2.92
C LYS A 64 12.05 12.18 -2.84
N ARG A 65 11.23 11.12 -2.82
CA ARG A 65 11.67 9.73 -2.65
C ARG A 65 11.18 8.88 -3.80
N ARG A 66 12.11 8.24 -4.50
CA ARG A 66 11.84 7.54 -5.75
C ARG A 66 12.48 6.16 -5.74
N VAL A 67 11.85 5.25 -6.46
CA VAL A 67 12.40 3.92 -6.75
C VAL A 67 12.52 3.75 -8.26
N LEU A 68 13.53 3.02 -8.69
CA LEU A 68 13.70 2.71 -10.10
C LEU A 68 12.83 1.51 -10.46
N ALA A 69 11.98 1.70 -11.45
CA ALA A 69 11.01 0.73 -11.89
C ALA A 69 11.24 0.35 -13.34
N ARG A 70 10.94 -0.91 -13.66
CA ARG A 70 10.77 -1.39 -15.02
C ARG A 70 9.28 -1.42 -15.33
N PHE A 71 8.86 -0.71 -16.37
CA PHE A 71 7.47 -0.58 -16.78
C PHE A 71 7.04 -1.63 -17.81
N SER A 72 5.75 -1.95 -17.80
CA SER A 72 5.15 -2.85 -18.77
C SER A 72 5.16 -2.23 -20.17
N PRO A 73 5.52 -2.98 -21.23
CA PRO A 73 5.41 -2.50 -22.60
C PRO A 73 3.95 -2.27 -23.02
N SER A 74 3.00 -3.00 -22.42
CA SER A 74 1.57 -2.85 -22.71
C SER A 74 0.92 -1.69 -21.93
N ASN A 75 1.54 -1.25 -20.83
CA ASN A 75 1.05 -0.16 -19.99
C ASN A 75 2.24 0.52 -19.29
N THR A 76 2.70 1.63 -19.85
CA THR A 76 3.88 2.35 -19.36
C THR A 76 3.70 2.99 -17.98
N MET A 77 2.49 2.96 -17.42
CA MET A 77 2.20 3.46 -16.07
C MET A 77 2.28 2.35 -15.00
N VAL A 78 2.55 1.11 -15.41
CA VAL A 78 2.55 -0.06 -14.52
C VAL A 78 3.97 -0.61 -14.37
N ALA A 79 4.52 -0.45 -13.17
CA ALA A 79 5.80 -1.06 -12.79
C ALA A 79 5.64 -2.58 -12.62
N MET A 80 6.41 -3.37 -13.36
CA MET A 80 6.43 -4.84 -13.25
C MET A 80 7.56 -5.36 -12.35
N ALA A 81 8.58 -4.55 -12.13
CA ALA A 81 9.71 -4.88 -11.27
C ALA A 81 10.33 -3.59 -10.72
N LEU A 82 10.97 -3.70 -9.56
CA LEU A 82 11.73 -2.62 -8.94
C LEU A 82 13.19 -3.02 -8.81
N TYR A 83 14.09 -2.05 -8.99
CA TYR A 83 15.51 -2.24 -8.74
C TYR A 83 15.83 -1.86 -7.29
N LEU A 84 16.18 -2.85 -6.48
CA LEU A 84 16.39 -2.75 -5.03
C LEU A 84 17.65 -3.51 -4.63
N LEU A 85 18.58 -2.85 -3.94
CA LEU A 85 19.88 -3.41 -3.53
C LEU A 85 20.61 -4.11 -4.69
N ASP A 86 20.93 -3.34 -5.72
CA ASP A 86 21.70 -3.79 -6.88
C ASP A 86 21.08 -4.94 -7.68
N ARG A 87 19.77 -5.16 -7.55
CA ARG A 87 19.06 -6.29 -8.19
C ARG A 87 17.64 -5.90 -8.63
N TRP A 88 17.20 -6.48 -9.74
CA TRP A 88 15.80 -6.44 -10.15
C TRP A 88 14.95 -7.46 -9.41
N TRP A 89 13.85 -6.99 -8.83
CA TRP A 89 12.87 -7.82 -8.15
C TRP A 89 11.51 -7.70 -8.81
N THR A 90 10.90 -8.85 -9.09
CA THR A 90 9.51 -8.89 -9.56
C THR A 90 8.57 -8.38 -8.47
N VAL A 91 7.44 -7.83 -8.87
CA VAL A 91 6.38 -7.43 -7.91
C VAL A 91 5.90 -8.61 -7.07
N GLU A 92 5.93 -9.83 -7.59
CA GLU A 92 5.60 -11.04 -6.85
C GLU A 92 6.63 -11.35 -5.76
N ASP A 93 7.93 -11.25 -6.07
CA ASP A 93 8.98 -11.48 -5.06
C ASP A 93 9.02 -10.38 -4.00
N ILE A 94 8.70 -9.13 -4.37
CA ILE A 94 8.59 -8.03 -3.41
C ILE A 94 7.53 -8.30 -2.34
N LEU A 95 6.44 -8.99 -2.70
CA LEU A 95 5.35 -9.30 -1.78
C LEU A 95 5.62 -10.53 -0.90
N ARG A 96 6.81 -11.12 -0.98
CA ARG A 96 7.19 -12.32 -0.23
C ARG A 96 8.18 -12.02 0.88
N THR A 97 8.25 -12.93 1.83
CA THR A 97 9.19 -12.93 2.94
C THR A 97 9.65 -14.34 3.25
N ALA A 98 10.89 -14.48 3.67
CA ALA A 98 11.45 -15.73 4.16
C ALA A 98 11.36 -15.85 5.68
N ASP A 99 11.00 -14.76 6.37
CA ASP A 99 10.93 -14.68 7.81
C ASP A 99 9.61 -15.31 8.31
N PRO A 100 9.64 -16.47 9.00
CA PRO A 100 8.44 -17.09 9.52
C PRO A 100 7.77 -16.28 10.65
N ALA A 101 8.47 -15.33 11.26
CA ALA A 101 7.90 -14.44 12.27
C ALA A 101 6.99 -13.37 11.66
N ARG A 102 7.14 -13.09 10.35
CA ARG A 102 6.34 -12.09 9.63
C ARG A 102 4.97 -12.66 9.28
N ARG A 103 4.09 -12.77 10.27
CA ARG A 103 2.69 -13.23 10.14
C ARG A 103 1.69 -12.26 10.78
N GLY A 104 0.48 -12.21 10.25
CA GLY A 104 -0.59 -11.37 10.78
C GLY A 104 -0.41 -9.89 10.41
N LEU A 105 -1.08 -9.00 11.16
CA LEU A 105 -0.98 -7.56 10.94
C LEU A 105 0.26 -7.01 11.61
N LEU A 106 1.18 -6.45 10.82
CA LEU A 106 2.43 -5.88 11.29
C LEU A 106 2.57 -4.42 10.82
N PRO A 107 3.19 -3.55 11.65
CA PRO A 107 3.44 -2.16 11.29
C PRO A 107 4.37 -2.02 10.09
N VAL A 108 4.34 -0.83 9.48
CA VAL A 108 5.20 -0.45 8.35
C VAL A 108 6.21 0.58 8.84
N ASP A 109 7.39 0.11 9.20
CA ASP A 109 8.42 0.91 9.86
C ASP A 109 9.70 1.05 9.01
N THR A 110 9.94 0.09 8.11
CA THR A 110 11.13 0.05 7.25
C THR A 110 10.84 0.49 5.81
N VAL A 111 11.89 0.84 5.06
CA VAL A 111 11.75 1.16 3.63
C VAL A 111 11.25 -0.05 2.83
N GLY A 112 11.68 -1.26 3.20
CA GLY A 112 11.22 -2.51 2.58
C GLY A 112 9.71 -2.68 2.72
N GLU A 113 9.16 -2.43 3.92
CA GLU A 113 7.73 -2.52 4.15
C GLU A 113 6.96 -1.40 3.42
N ARG A 114 7.52 -0.19 3.32
CA ARG A 114 6.94 0.89 2.50
C ARG A 114 6.87 0.50 1.01
N ILE A 115 7.88 -0.20 0.51
CA ILE A 115 7.90 -0.75 -0.86
C ILE A 115 6.85 -1.86 -1.03
N VAL A 116 6.70 -2.77 -0.07
CA VAL A 116 5.61 -3.78 -0.08
C VAL A 116 4.24 -3.09 -0.14
N LEU A 117 4.03 -2.08 0.72
CA LEU A 117 2.80 -1.29 0.75
C LEU A 117 2.55 -0.57 -0.58
N TYR A 118 3.61 -0.04 -1.22
CA TYR A 118 3.54 0.58 -2.54
C TYR A 118 3.09 -0.43 -3.59
N VAL A 119 3.69 -1.63 -3.64
CA VAL A 119 3.32 -2.66 -4.62
C VAL A 119 1.89 -3.15 -4.39
N LEU A 120 1.49 -3.38 -3.14
CA LEU A 120 0.10 -3.75 -2.82
C LEU A 120 -0.89 -2.69 -3.31
N ASN A 121 -0.63 -1.41 -3.08
CA ASN A 121 -1.53 -0.32 -3.47
C ASN A 121 -1.48 -0.02 -4.98
N ARG A 122 -0.29 0.20 -5.53
CA ARG A 122 -0.11 0.74 -6.89
C ARG A 122 -0.16 -0.31 -7.97
N TYR A 123 0.25 -1.54 -7.66
CA TYR A 123 0.26 -2.63 -8.63
C TYR A 123 -0.92 -3.59 -8.40
N ILE A 124 -0.91 -4.32 -7.28
CA ILE A 124 -1.90 -5.39 -7.07
C ILE A 124 -3.31 -4.83 -7.02
N TYR A 125 -3.54 -3.86 -6.13
CA TYR A 125 -4.84 -3.23 -6.00
C TYR A 125 -5.23 -2.49 -7.29
N ARG A 126 -4.50 -1.45 -7.71
CA ARG A 126 -4.96 -0.57 -8.81
C ARG A 126 -5.00 -1.21 -10.18
N GLU A 127 -4.06 -2.10 -10.51
CA GLU A 127 -3.94 -2.69 -11.84
C GLU A 127 -4.61 -4.07 -11.94
N LYS A 128 -4.46 -4.92 -10.92
CA LYS A 128 -4.91 -6.32 -11.02
C LYS A 128 -6.29 -6.57 -10.41
N GLU A 129 -6.63 -5.88 -9.32
CA GLU A 129 -7.74 -6.32 -8.49
C GLU A 129 -8.85 -5.29 -8.21
N ARG A 130 -8.62 -4.03 -8.57
CA ARG A 130 -9.58 -2.95 -8.40
C ARG A 130 -10.79 -3.11 -9.33
N SER A 131 -11.98 -2.80 -8.81
CA SER A 131 -13.20 -2.68 -9.64
C SER A 131 -13.15 -1.42 -10.51
N SER A 132 -13.73 -1.46 -11.72
CA SER A 132 -13.84 -0.27 -12.58
C SER A 132 -14.60 0.87 -11.89
N GLU A 133 -15.63 0.52 -11.14
CA GLU A 133 -16.58 1.45 -10.50
C GLU A 133 -16.08 2.07 -9.20
N GLU A 134 -14.97 1.57 -8.63
CA GLU A 134 -14.48 2.10 -7.36
C GLU A 134 -13.47 3.24 -7.57
N THR A 135 -13.57 4.25 -6.71
CA THR A 135 -12.56 5.32 -6.63
C THR A 135 -11.25 4.73 -6.10
N PRO A 136 -10.14 4.83 -6.86
CA PRO A 136 -8.88 4.24 -6.44
C PRO A 136 -8.34 4.93 -5.20
N PHE A 137 -7.83 4.13 -4.26
CA PHE A 137 -7.00 4.65 -3.18
C PHE A 137 -5.80 5.44 -3.74
N LEU A 138 -5.50 6.55 -3.06
CA LEU A 138 -4.25 7.25 -3.26
C LEU A 138 -3.10 6.39 -2.72
N CYS A 139 -1.88 6.70 -3.16
CA CYS A 139 -0.70 6.10 -2.56
C CYS A 139 -0.51 6.65 -1.15
N HIS A 140 0.09 5.85 -0.28
CA HIS A 140 0.46 6.28 1.06
C HIS A 140 1.54 7.37 1.02
N GLU A 141 1.56 8.21 2.05
CA GLU A 141 2.65 9.13 2.33
C GLU A 141 3.73 8.47 3.19
N GLU A 142 4.92 9.08 3.22
CA GLU A 142 6.09 8.57 3.96
C GLU A 142 5.79 8.34 5.45
N LYS A 143 4.98 9.22 6.05
CA LYS A 143 4.66 9.21 7.49
C LYS A 143 3.28 8.65 7.81
N ASP A 144 2.57 8.11 6.82
CA ASP A 144 1.26 7.51 7.08
C ASP A 144 1.42 6.30 7.99
N HIS A 145 0.54 6.20 8.99
CA HIS A 145 0.45 4.96 9.74
C HIS A 145 -0.13 3.89 8.82
N ALA A 146 0.51 2.73 8.74
CA ALA A 146 0.02 1.62 7.94
C ALA A 146 0.42 0.30 8.59
N LYS A 147 -0.37 -0.74 8.31
CA LYS A 147 -0.02 -2.12 8.63
C LYS A 147 -0.23 -3.00 7.40
N ILE A 148 0.65 -3.99 7.24
CA ILE A 148 0.53 -5.03 6.21
C ILE A 148 0.05 -6.31 6.89
N LEU A 149 -0.92 -6.98 6.26
CA LEU A 149 -1.34 -8.32 6.63
C LEU A 149 -0.48 -9.34 5.90
N TRP A 150 0.24 -10.15 6.67
CA TRP A 150 1.05 -11.26 6.19
C TRP A 150 0.37 -12.60 6.46
N ASP A 151 0.35 -13.46 5.45
CA ASP A 151 -0.26 -14.80 5.49
C ASP A 151 0.60 -15.74 4.66
N ASP A 152 1.10 -16.81 5.28
CA ASP A 152 1.92 -17.84 4.64
C ASP A 152 3.12 -17.32 3.82
N GLY A 153 3.90 -16.38 4.41
CA GLY A 153 5.07 -15.81 3.75
C GLY A 153 4.76 -14.79 2.64
N GLU A 154 3.49 -14.40 2.46
CA GLU A 154 3.08 -13.39 1.50
C GLU A 154 2.38 -12.20 2.16
N ALA A 155 2.58 -11.01 1.61
CA ALA A 155 1.79 -9.83 1.91
C ALA A 155 0.45 -9.94 1.18
N VAL A 156 -0.65 -10.00 1.94
CA VAL A 156 -1.99 -10.31 1.41
C VAL A 156 -3.00 -9.19 1.54
N GLY A 157 -2.65 -8.13 2.25
CA GLY A 157 -3.48 -6.95 2.38
C GLY A 157 -2.78 -5.87 3.20
N PHE A 158 -3.43 -4.73 3.30
CA PHE A 158 -2.96 -3.62 4.12
C PHE A 158 -4.12 -2.74 4.54
N TYR A 159 -3.87 -1.91 5.55
CA TYR A 159 -4.66 -0.70 5.77
C TYR A 159 -3.73 0.47 6.10
N SER A 160 -4.14 1.69 5.76
CA SER A 160 -3.47 2.93 6.14
C SER A 160 -4.41 3.86 6.89
N VAL A 161 -3.83 4.71 7.74
CA VAL A 161 -4.56 5.65 8.59
C VAL A 161 -3.91 7.02 8.48
N LYS A 162 -4.75 8.05 8.35
CA LYS A 162 -4.40 9.45 8.59
C LYS A 162 -4.69 9.77 10.06
N PRO A 163 -3.68 9.99 10.91
CA PRO A 163 -3.91 10.32 12.31
C PRO A 163 -4.63 11.67 12.46
N ALA A 164 -5.32 11.86 13.58
CA ALA A 164 -5.85 13.18 13.93
C ALA A 164 -4.71 14.22 13.98
N GLY A 165 -4.98 15.43 13.50
CA GLY A 165 -4.01 16.52 13.39
C GLY A 165 -3.12 16.47 12.14
N SER A 166 -3.10 15.36 11.38
CA SER A 166 -2.36 15.31 10.11
C SER A 166 -3.02 16.18 9.04
N LEU A 167 -2.23 16.75 8.13
CA LEU A 167 -2.72 17.57 7.03
C LEU A 167 -3.60 16.74 6.09
N TYR A 168 -4.73 17.31 5.68
CA TYR A 168 -5.66 16.64 4.76
C TYR A 168 -5.11 16.52 3.34
N ASN A 169 -4.46 17.59 2.87
CA ASN A 169 -3.62 17.59 1.68
C ASN A 169 -2.52 18.66 1.82
N PRO A 170 -1.42 18.54 1.05
CA PRO A 170 -0.27 19.45 1.16
C PRO A 170 -0.58 20.92 0.86
N PHE A 171 -1.68 21.18 0.16
CA PHE A 171 -2.11 22.50 -0.31
C PHE A 171 -3.26 23.08 0.53
N SER A 172 -3.65 22.41 1.61
CA SER A 172 -4.76 22.80 2.48
C SER A 172 -4.28 23.06 3.89
N SER A 173 -4.88 24.05 4.56
CA SER A 173 -4.67 24.31 5.98
C SER A 173 -5.48 23.39 6.90
N GLY A 174 -6.35 22.54 6.33
CA GLY A 174 -7.22 21.66 7.09
C GLY A 174 -6.49 20.41 7.58
N THR A 175 -6.66 20.09 8.86
CA THR A 175 -6.17 18.84 9.46
C THR A 175 -7.32 17.90 9.78
N TYR A 176 -7.05 16.59 9.76
CA TYR A 176 -8.03 15.59 10.19
C TYR A 176 -8.41 15.80 11.65
N GLN A 177 -9.72 15.81 11.95
CA GLN A 177 -10.22 16.04 13.32
C GLN A 177 -10.35 14.75 14.15
N LEU A 178 -10.18 13.59 13.51
CA LEU A 178 -10.19 12.26 14.11
C LEU A 178 -9.26 11.34 13.30
N PRO A 179 -8.81 10.20 13.85
CA PRO A 179 -8.12 9.18 13.07
C PRO A 179 -9.02 8.66 11.96
N VAL A 180 -8.52 8.59 10.73
CA VAL A 180 -9.27 8.09 9.57
C VAL A 180 -8.52 6.96 8.90
N MET A 181 -9.11 5.76 8.84
CA MET A 181 -8.64 4.70 7.95
C MET A 181 -8.83 5.16 6.50
N ASP A 182 -7.73 5.50 5.84
CA ASP A 182 -7.69 6.14 4.52
C ASP A 182 -7.83 5.11 3.40
N SER A 183 -7.20 3.95 3.59
CA SER A 183 -7.31 2.84 2.65
C SER A 183 -7.30 1.51 3.38
N ILE A 184 -8.02 0.54 2.81
CA ILE A 184 -8.04 -0.85 3.29
C ILE A 184 -8.19 -1.76 2.09
N PHE A 185 -7.31 -2.75 1.99
CA PHE A 185 -7.27 -3.67 0.87
C PHE A 185 -6.89 -5.07 1.33
N VAL A 186 -7.56 -6.06 0.73
CA VAL A 186 -7.24 -7.48 0.87
C VAL A 186 -7.25 -8.08 -0.53
N ARG A 187 -6.21 -8.84 -0.87
CA ARG A 187 -6.09 -9.55 -2.16
C ARG A 187 -7.30 -10.46 -2.37
N LYS A 188 -7.82 -10.56 -3.59
CA LYS A 188 -9.05 -11.28 -3.95
C LYS A 188 -9.04 -12.72 -3.44
N GLY A 189 -7.91 -13.43 -3.59
CA GLY A 189 -7.74 -14.81 -3.10
C GLY A 189 -7.78 -14.98 -1.57
N HIS A 190 -7.67 -13.89 -0.80
CA HIS A 190 -7.70 -13.90 0.66
C HIS A 190 -8.98 -13.23 1.23
N ARG A 191 -9.90 -12.76 0.38
CA ARG A 191 -11.19 -12.21 0.81
C ARG A 191 -12.11 -13.32 1.33
N GLY A 192 -13.11 -12.94 2.13
CA GLY A 192 -14.07 -13.87 2.73
C GLY A 192 -13.55 -14.64 3.97
N LYS A 193 -12.25 -14.53 4.29
CA LYS A 193 -11.61 -15.21 5.43
C LYS A 193 -11.57 -14.39 6.74
N GLY A 194 -12.32 -13.29 6.80
CA GLY A 194 -12.38 -12.41 7.98
C GLY A 194 -11.29 -11.32 8.07
N SER A 195 -10.37 -11.23 7.10
CA SER A 195 -9.25 -10.27 7.11
C SER A 195 -9.68 -8.81 7.24
N GLY A 196 -10.76 -8.39 6.57
CA GLY A 196 -11.27 -7.02 6.69
C GLY A 196 -11.79 -6.70 8.10
N LEU A 197 -12.44 -7.67 8.75
CA LEU A 197 -12.90 -7.53 10.13
C LEU A 197 -11.71 -7.50 11.10
N LEU A 198 -10.69 -8.33 10.86
CA LEU A 198 -9.44 -8.31 11.62
C LEU A 198 -8.76 -6.93 11.56
N MET A 199 -8.63 -6.36 10.35
CA MET A 199 -8.06 -5.02 10.15
C MET A 199 -8.89 -3.91 10.82
N LEU A 200 -10.23 -3.98 10.73
CA LEU A 200 -11.09 -3.02 11.40
C LEU A 200 -10.96 -3.08 12.92
N LYS A 201 -10.94 -4.29 13.51
CA LYS A 201 -10.72 -4.47 14.95
C LYS A 201 -9.37 -3.93 15.39
N ASP A 202 -8.31 -4.26 14.65
CA ASP A 202 -6.95 -3.78 14.94
C ASP A 202 -6.86 -2.24 14.87
N PHE A 203 -7.52 -1.61 13.89
CA PHE A 203 -7.63 -0.16 13.82
C PHE A 203 -8.34 0.43 15.04
N VAL A 204 -9.49 -0.12 15.44
CA VAL A 204 -10.22 0.36 16.63
C VAL A 204 -9.38 0.26 17.90
N LEU A 205 -8.65 -0.85 18.06
CA LEU A 205 -7.78 -1.05 19.22
C LEU A 205 -6.51 -0.17 19.19
N SER A 206 -6.01 0.16 18.00
CA SER A 206 -4.76 0.93 17.85
C SER A 206 -4.96 2.44 18.04
N PHE A 207 -6.19 2.95 17.89
CA PHE A 207 -6.48 4.38 17.94
C PHE A 207 -7.51 4.70 19.03
N PRO A 208 -7.08 5.24 20.19
CA PRO A 208 -8.00 5.60 21.25
C PRO A 208 -8.84 6.82 20.86
N GLY A 209 -10.10 6.84 21.27
CA GLY A 209 -10.99 7.99 21.12
C GLY A 209 -12.45 7.60 20.94
N ASP A 210 -13.33 8.59 21.05
CA ASP A 210 -14.79 8.39 20.98
C ASP A 210 -15.32 8.38 19.53
N SER A 211 -14.46 8.60 18.55
CA SER A 211 -14.84 8.64 17.14
C SER A 211 -13.68 8.23 16.24
N LEU A 212 -13.92 7.24 15.39
CA LEU A 212 -12.98 6.76 14.40
C LEU A 212 -13.59 6.83 13.00
N GLY A 213 -12.80 7.33 12.07
CA GLY A 213 -13.21 7.56 10.70
C GLY A 213 -12.85 6.42 9.76
N LEU A 214 -13.73 6.12 8.82
CA LEU A 214 -13.43 5.38 7.60
C LEU A 214 -13.67 6.32 6.42
N LYS A 215 -12.70 6.42 5.50
CA LYS A 215 -12.76 7.40 4.41
C LYS A 215 -13.91 7.11 3.42
N TYR A 216 -14.66 8.15 3.09
CA TYR A 216 -15.65 8.14 2.02
C TYR A 216 -14.98 8.14 0.63
N PRO A 217 -15.54 7.44 -0.37
CA PRO A 217 -16.71 6.57 -0.28
C PRO A 217 -16.37 5.17 0.25
N LEU A 218 -17.19 4.65 1.16
CA LEU A 218 -17.07 3.25 1.58
C LEU A 218 -17.64 2.30 0.54
N SER A 219 -16.90 1.24 0.28
CA SER A 219 -17.38 0.15 -0.56
C SER A 219 -18.49 -0.64 0.16
N GLN A 220 -19.36 -1.28 -0.63
CA GLN A 220 -20.38 -2.18 -0.08
C GLN A 220 -19.78 -3.28 0.80
N SER A 221 -18.60 -3.79 0.42
CA SER A 221 -17.87 -4.78 1.21
C SER A 221 -17.47 -4.22 2.58
N MET A 222 -17.04 -2.96 2.64
CA MET A 222 -16.66 -2.34 3.90
C MET A 222 -17.87 -2.10 4.81
N TYR A 223 -19.03 -1.72 4.27
CA TYR A 223 -20.27 -1.67 5.06
C TYR A 223 -20.61 -3.05 5.66
N GLN A 224 -20.43 -4.15 4.93
CA GLN A 224 -20.63 -5.49 5.50
C GLN A 224 -19.64 -5.82 6.62
N VAL A 225 -18.38 -5.37 6.50
CA VAL A 225 -17.39 -5.50 7.57
C VAL A 225 -17.82 -4.73 8.81
N CYS A 226 -18.22 -3.46 8.65
CA CYS A 226 -18.74 -2.64 9.75
C CYS A 226 -19.99 -3.25 10.39
N LYS A 227 -20.92 -3.79 9.59
CA LYS A 227 -22.13 -4.48 10.09
C LYS A 227 -21.77 -5.66 11.00
N LYS A 228 -20.80 -6.48 10.57
CA LYS A 228 -20.30 -7.61 11.36
C LYS A 228 -19.59 -7.16 12.63
N TYR A 229 -18.81 -6.09 12.56
CA TYR A 229 -18.14 -5.50 13.73
C TYR A 229 -19.18 -5.03 14.76
N LEU A 230 -20.16 -4.23 14.36
CA LEU A 230 -21.20 -3.70 15.25
C LEU A 230 -22.11 -4.78 15.83
N HIS A 231 -22.31 -5.91 15.13
CA HIS A 231 -22.98 -7.07 15.71
C HIS A 231 -22.18 -7.73 16.84
N GLN A 232 -20.85 -7.71 16.76
CA GLN A 232 -19.97 -8.28 17.78
C GLN A 232 -19.72 -7.32 18.95
N TYR A 233 -19.82 -6.01 18.69
CA TYR A 233 -19.57 -4.93 19.65
C TYR A 233 -20.69 -3.87 19.58
N PRO A 234 -21.92 -4.18 20.04
CA PRO A 234 -23.05 -3.24 19.97
C PRO A 234 -22.80 -1.90 20.69
N GLU A 235 -21.95 -1.91 21.71
CA GLU A 235 -21.50 -0.72 22.45
C GLU A 235 -20.70 0.26 21.57
N SER A 236 -20.17 -0.19 20.43
CA SER A 236 -19.43 0.64 19.47
C SER A 236 -20.32 1.37 18.44
N THR A 237 -21.64 1.41 18.66
CA THR A 237 -22.60 2.03 17.72
C THR A 237 -22.27 3.48 17.37
N ASP A 238 -21.77 4.25 18.33
CA ASP A 238 -21.40 5.66 18.13
C ASP A 238 -19.92 5.88 17.76
N LEU A 239 -19.14 4.80 17.61
CA LEU A 239 -17.70 4.88 17.40
C LEU A 239 -17.30 5.10 15.94
N LEU A 240 -17.98 4.45 15.00
CA LEU A 240 -17.53 4.38 13.61
C LEU A 240 -18.26 5.39 12.70
N TRP A 241 -17.49 6.20 11.98
CA TRP A 241 -18.01 7.28 11.15
C TRP A 241 -17.46 7.19 9.73
N GLU A 242 -18.33 7.34 8.73
CA GLU A 242 -17.88 7.55 7.37
C GLU A 242 -17.53 9.03 7.18
N VAL A 243 -16.28 9.29 6.81
CA VAL A 243 -15.67 10.61 6.85
C VAL A 243 -15.42 11.15 5.45
N LYS A 244 -15.94 12.35 5.19
CA LYS A 244 -15.57 13.21 4.05
C LYS A 244 -14.57 14.26 4.54
N ARG A 245 -13.69 14.71 3.64
CA ARG A 245 -12.73 15.80 3.91
C ARG A 245 -11.97 15.57 5.23
N THR A 246 -11.97 16.54 6.15
CA THR A 246 -11.23 16.48 7.41
C THR A 246 -11.98 15.78 8.54
N GLY A 247 -13.24 15.39 8.31
CA GLY A 247 -14.04 14.65 9.30
C GLY A 247 -14.57 15.48 10.46
N GLY A 248 -14.75 16.79 10.26
CA GLY A 248 -15.48 17.60 11.25
C GLY A 248 -16.95 17.19 11.40
N PRO A 249 -17.69 17.73 12.39
CA PRO A 249 -19.03 17.27 12.76
C PRO A 249 -20.03 17.15 11.59
N HIS A 250 -20.01 18.09 10.65
CA HIS A 250 -20.90 18.09 9.47
C HIS A 250 -20.32 17.34 8.25
N GLN A 251 -19.12 16.78 8.38
CA GLN A 251 -18.41 16.08 7.30
C GLN A 251 -18.32 14.58 7.56
N ARG A 252 -18.99 14.08 8.60
CA ARG A 252 -19.00 12.67 8.94
C ARG A 252 -20.43 12.19 9.17
N THR A 253 -20.69 10.92 8.87
CA THR A 253 -21.99 10.29 9.13
C THR A 253 -21.76 9.01 9.88
N ASN A 254 -22.53 8.79 10.95
CA ASN A 254 -22.43 7.57 11.74
C ASN A 254 -22.70 6.36 10.83
N ILE A 255 -21.89 5.32 10.95
CA ILE A 255 -21.99 4.15 10.07
C ILE A 255 -23.18 3.26 10.46
N ALA A 256 -23.51 3.17 11.75
CA ALA A 256 -24.64 2.36 12.20
C ALA A 256 -25.97 2.85 11.60
N SER A 257 -26.15 4.17 11.45
CA SER A 257 -27.35 4.73 10.82
C SER A 257 -27.47 4.45 9.32
N LYS A 258 -26.39 4.04 8.64
CA LYS A 258 -26.39 3.68 7.21
C LYS A 258 -26.55 2.19 6.93
N ILE A 259 -26.38 1.35 7.94
CA ILE A 259 -26.36 -0.11 7.81
C ILE A 259 -27.71 -0.75 8.20
N GLN A 260 -28.64 0.07 8.72
CA GLN A 260 -30.01 -0.32 9.04
C GLN A 260 -30.75 -0.84 7.80
#